data_AF-A0A2X3HD46-F1
#
_entry.id   AF-A0A2X3HD46-F1
#
_cell.length_a   1.000
_cell.length_b   1.000
_cell.length_c   1.000
_cell.angle_alpha   90.00
_cell.angle_beta   90.00
_cell.angle_gamma   90.00
#
_symmetry.space_group_name_H-M   'P 1'
#
loop_
_entity.id
_entity.type
_entity.pdbx_description
1 polymer ?
#
loop_
_entity_poly.entity_id
_entity_poly.type
_entity_poly.pdbx_seq_one_letter_code
_entity_poly.pdbx_strand_id
1 'polypeptide(L)'
;MDILVRDKNGLREEILMDVDYTNFKYEYELNSARNLQFTVYQTSLNAFSFDLVEVESVILYDNQQYVVKSISLGMVGEGQVKEVTAHHISLLVWISFNDM
;
A
#
# COMPACT_ATOMS: atom_id res chain seq x y z
N MET A 1 0.74 -15.50 -1.76
CA MET A 1 0.69 -14.66 -0.55
C MET A 1 -0.23 -13.52 -0.89
N ASP A 2 -1.24 -13.30 -0.07
CA ASP A 2 -2.25 -12.29 -0.36
C ASP A 2 -1.83 -10.97 0.26
N ILE A 3 -2.08 -9.88 -0.46
CA ILE A 3 -1.96 -8.52 0.06
C ILE A 3 -3.36 -8.10 0.47
N LEU A 4 -3.51 -7.51 1.66
CA LEU A 4 -4.76 -6.88 2.08
C LEU A 4 -4.57 -5.38 2.19
N VAL A 5 -5.66 -4.65 1.93
CA VAL A 5 -5.76 -3.22 2.21
C VAL A 5 -6.81 -3.01 3.29
N ARG A 6 -6.47 -2.21 4.29
CA ARG A 6 -7.36 -1.73 5.34
C ARG A 6 -7.45 -0.21 5.27
N ASP A 7 -8.65 0.33 5.41
CA ASP A 7 -8.83 1.78 5.42
C ASP A 7 -8.14 2.43 6.63
N LYS A 8 -7.91 3.74 6.55
CA LYS A 8 -7.23 4.52 7.60
C LYS A 8 -7.87 4.43 8.99
N ASN A 9 -9.18 4.15 9.05
CA ASN A 9 -9.93 4.04 10.30
C ASN A 9 -10.00 2.61 10.84
N GLY A 10 -9.54 1.61 10.08
CA GLY A 10 -9.63 0.20 10.43
C GLY A 10 -11.05 -0.38 10.43
N LEU A 11 -11.98 0.25 9.72
CA LEU A 11 -13.38 -0.17 9.61
C LEU A 11 -13.64 -1.07 8.41
N ARG A 12 -12.78 -1.03 7.39
CA ARG A 12 -12.92 -1.81 6.15
C ARG A 12 -11.60 -2.46 5.80
N GLU A 13 -11.65 -3.73 5.44
CA GLU A 13 -10.51 -4.52 5.01
C GLU A 13 -10.94 -5.44 3.88
N GLU A 14 -10.08 -5.59 2.86
CA GLU A 14 -10.36 -6.44 1.70
C GLU A 14 -9.05 -6.98 1.12
N ILE A 15 -9.13 -8.10 0.41
CA ILE A 15 -8.01 -8.60 -0.41
C ILE A 15 -7.74 -7.61 -1.54
N LEU A 16 -6.48 -7.19 -1.68
CA LEU A 16 -6.06 -6.29 -2.75
C LEU A 16 -5.79 -7.09 -4.02
N MET A 17 -6.75 -7.07 -4.94
CA MET A 17 -6.66 -7.76 -6.23
C MET A 17 -6.02 -6.90 -7.32
N ASP A 18 -5.54 -7.54 -8.39
CA ASP A 18 -4.94 -6.89 -9.57
C ASP A 18 -3.70 -6.03 -9.28
N VAL A 19 -2.91 -6.47 -8.28
CA VAL A 19 -1.55 -5.96 -8.04
C VAL A 19 -0.61 -6.48 -9.12
N ASP A 20 0.21 -5.59 -9.68
CA ASP A 20 1.27 -5.97 -10.60
C ASP A 20 2.49 -6.52 -9.85
N TYR A 21 2.61 -7.84 -9.79
CA TYR A 21 3.76 -8.49 -9.17
C TYR A 21 5.04 -8.40 -9.99
N THR A 22 4.99 -7.99 -11.26
CA THR A 22 6.20 -7.80 -12.07
C THR A 22 6.98 -6.55 -11.65
N ASN A 23 6.28 -5.56 -11.09
CA ASN A 23 6.85 -4.29 -10.64
C ASN A 23 6.84 -4.12 -9.12
N PHE A 24 6.34 -5.11 -8.37
CA PHE A 24 6.33 -5.11 -6.92
C PHE A 24 7.75 -5.11 -6.37
N LYS A 25 8.08 -4.11 -5.55
CA LYS A 25 9.37 -3.98 -4.88
C LYS A 25 9.19 -3.98 -3.38
N TYR A 26 9.95 -4.86 -2.72
CA TYR A 26 10.18 -4.85 -1.29
C TYR A 26 11.61 -4.37 -1.05
N GLU A 27 11.76 -3.21 -0.41
CA GLU A 27 13.04 -2.63 -0.08
C GLU A 27 13.24 -2.67 1.44
N TYR A 28 14.34 -3.27 1.87
CA TYR A 28 14.72 -3.33 3.28
C TYR A 28 16.17 -2.91 3.45
N GLU A 29 16.38 -1.86 4.24
CA GLU A 29 17.68 -1.39 4.68
C GLU A 29 17.71 -1.46 6.20
N LEU A 30 18.64 -2.26 6.73
CA LEU A 30 18.78 -2.48 8.17
C LEU A 30 18.94 -1.14 8.91
N ASN A 31 18.10 -0.92 9.92
CA ASN A 31 18.05 0.30 10.75
C ASN A 31 17.75 1.61 9.99
N SER A 32 17.25 1.55 8.76
CA SER A 32 16.97 2.74 7.94
C SER A 32 15.55 2.72 7.38
N ALA A 33 15.25 1.78 6.49
CA ALA A 33 14.00 1.80 5.72
C ALA A 33 13.42 0.40 5.54
N ARG A 34 12.09 0.33 5.47
CA ARG A 34 11.37 -0.87 5.05
C ARG A 34 10.12 -0.45 4.28
N ASN A 35 10.15 -0.59 2.97
CA ASN A 35 9.18 -0.01 2.07
C ASN A 35 8.59 -1.05 1.11
N LEU A 36 7.34 -0.82 0.71
CA LEU A 36 6.69 -1.47 -0.42
C LEU A 36 6.46 -0.42 -1.51
N GLN A 37 6.77 -0.78 -2.75
CA GLN A 37 6.33 -0.05 -3.95
C GLN A 37 5.63 -1.03 -4.88
N PHE A 38 4.43 -0.69 -5.35
CA PHE A 38 3.66 -1.57 -6.21
C PHE A 38 2.64 -0.79 -7.03
N THR A 39 2.15 -1.40 -8.10
CA THR A 39 1.04 -0.88 -8.90
C THR A 39 -0.22 -1.71 -8.72
N VAL A 40 -1.37 -1.05 -8.67
CA VAL A 40 -2.70 -1.69 -8.70
C VAL A 40 -3.48 -1.14 -9.90
N TYR A 41 -4.07 -2.04 -10.67
CA TYR A 41 -4.96 -1.69 -11.78
C TYR A 41 -6.41 -1.73 -11.33
N GLN A 42 -7.21 -0.75 -11.71
CA GLN A 42 -8.65 -0.82 -11.49
C GLN A 42 -9.30 -1.74 -12.52
N THR A 43 -10.09 -2.69 -12.04
CA THR A 43 -10.93 -3.58 -12.84
C THR A 43 -12.36 -3.54 -12.30
N SER A 44 -13.31 -4.12 -13.05
CA SER A 44 -14.70 -4.24 -12.59
C SER A 44 -14.85 -5.14 -11.35
N LEU A 45 -13.85 -5.99 -11.07
CA LEU A 45 -13.90 -6.95 -9.96
C LEU A 45 -13.26 -6.41 -8.68
N ASN A 46 -12.31 -5.47 -8.78
CA ASN A 46 -11.56 -4.98 -7.63
C ASN A 46 -11.89 -3.56 -7.19
N ALA A 47 -12.87 -2.89 -7.82
CA ALA A 47 -13.18 -1.48 -7.60
C ALA A 47 -13.23 -1.07 -6.12
N PHE A 48 -13.85 -1.88 -5.26
CA PHE A 48 -13.89 -1.62 -3.83
C PHE A 48 -12.50 -1.64 -3.17
N SER A 49 -11.71 -2.70 -3.37
CA SER A 49 -10.34 -2.79 -2.86
C SER A 49 -9.42 -1.72 -3.46
N PHE A 50 -9.61 -1.36 -4.73
CA PHE A 50 -8.88 -0.29 -5.39
C PHE A 50 -9.17 1.06 -4.73
N ASP A 51 -10.44 1.35 -4.44
CA ASP A 51 -10.86 2.58 -3.78
C ASP A 51 -10.35 2.66 -2.33
N LEU A 52 -10.22 1.53 -1.63
CA LEU A 52 -9.64 1.47 -0.27
C LEU A 52 -8.15 1.88 -0.22
N VAL A 53 -7.43 1.77 -1.33
CA VAL A 53 -6.03 2.21 -1.42
C VAL A 53 -5.98 3.73 -1.50
N GLU A 54 -5.88 4.37 -0.33
CA GLU A 54 -5.71 5.82 -0.18
C GLU A 54 -4.46 6.13 0.64
N VAL A 55 -4.02 7.39 0.64
CA VAL A 55 -2.99 7.84 1.57
C VAL A 55 -3.47 7.62 3.02
N GLU A 56 -2.59 7.10 3.87
CA GLU A 56 -2.86 6.59 5.22
C GLU A 56 -3.68 5.29 5.32
N SER A 57 -4.03 4.63 4.20
CA SER A 57 -4.49 3.22 4.25
C SER A 57 -3.35 2.30 4.69
N VAL A 58 -3.70 1.14 5.25
CA VAL A 58 -2.74 0.14 5.73
C VAL A 58 -2.71 -1.04 4.76
N ILE A 59 -1.51 -1.36 4.28
CA ILE A 59 -1.22 -2.58 3.52
C ILE A 59 -0.71 -3.64 4.48
N LEU A 60 -1.37 -4.80 4.48
CA LEU A 60 -0.94 -5.98 5.18
C LEU A 60 -0.25 -6.91 4.19
N TYR A 61 1.03 -7.17 4.42
CA TYR A 61 1.85 -8.03 3.58
C TYR A 61 2.85 -8.78 4.44
N ASP A 62 2.92 -10.11 4.28
CA ASP A 62 3.83 -10.99 5.01
C ASP A 62 3.78 -10.82 6.54
N ASN A 63 2.58 -10.74 7.11
CA ASN A 63 2.33 -10.49 8.55
C ASN A 63 2.92 -9.16 9.07
N GLN A 64 3.24 -8.23 8.18
CA GLN A 64 3.71 -6.89 8.50
C GLN A 64 2.69 -5.84 8.04
N GLN A 65 2.74 -4.67 8.66
CA GLN A 65 1.87 -3.54 8.34
C GLN A 65 2.68 -2.39 7.77
N TYR A 66 2.17 -1.82 6.68
CA TYR A 66 2.74 -0.68 5.99
C TYR A 66 1.67 0.38 5.80
N VAL A 67 2.00 1.64 5.99
CA VAL A 67 1.08 2.75 5.78
C VAL A 67 1.41 3.38 4.43
N VAL A 68 0.39 3.53 3.57
CA VAL A 68 0.53 4.22 2.29
C VAL A 68 0.86 5.69 2.53
N LYS A 69 1.97 6.16 1.95
CA LYS A 69 2.44 7.55 2.10
C LYS A 69 2.34 8.37 0.83
N SER A 70 2.39 7.72 -0.33
CA SER A 70 2.14 8.39 -1.60
C SER A 70 1.42 7.47 -2.57
N ILE A 71 0.62 8.10 -3.43
CA ILE A 71 -0.06 7.48 -4.55
C ILE A 71 0.14 8.38 -5.76
N SER A 72 0.62 7.82 -6.87
CA SER A 72 0.54 8.44 -8.19
C SER A 72 -0.62 7.82 -8.95
N LEU A 73 -1.53 8.66 -9.46
CA LEU A 73 -2.67 8.23 -10.25
C LEU A 73 -2.33 8.28 -11.73
N GLY A 74 -2.62 7.20 -12.45
CA GLY A 74 -2.43 7.08 -13.89
C GLY A 74 -3.64 6.45 -14.58
N MET A 75 -3.51 6.26 -15.89
CA MET A 75 -4.51 5.60 -16.74
C MET A 75 -3.81 4.60 -17.67
N VAL A 76 -4.39 3.42 -17.83
CA VAL A 76 -4.00 2.45 -18.86
C VAL A 76 -5.25 2.05 -19.64
N GLY A 77 -5.30 2.46 -20.91
CA GLY A 77 -6.55 2.43 -21.69
C GLY A 77 -7.61 3.31 -21.02
N GLU A 78 -8.75 2.72 -20.67
CA GLU A 78 -9.84 3.38 -19.94
C GLU A 78 -9.81 3.12 -18.42
N GLY A 79 -8.89 2.27 -17.93
CA GLY A 79 -8.79 1.90 -16.51
C GLY A 79 -7.85 2.80 -15.73
N GLN A 80 -8.17 3.08 -14.47
CA GLN A 80 -7.29 3.81 -13.56
C GLN A 80 -6.16 2.91 -13.04
N VAL A 81 -5.04 3.56 -12.71
CA VAL A 81 -3.87 2.93 -12.09
C VAL A 81 -3.47 3.71 -10.85
N LYS A 82 -3.07 2.99 -9.80
CA LYS A 82 -2.41 3.55 -8.63
C LYS A 82 -1.00 2.98 -8.53
N GLU A 83 0.01 3.83 -8.58
CA GLU A 83 1.37 3.50 -8.15
C GLU A 83 1.52 3.91 -6.69
N VAL A 84 1.80 2.96 -5.82
CA VAL A 84 1.70 3.11 -4.37
C VAL A 84 3.08 2.98 -3.75
N THR A 85 3.42 3.88 -2.83
CA THR A 85 4.56 3.71 -1.91
C THR A 85 4.04 3.65 -0.48
N ALA A 86 4.39 2.57 0.23
CA ALA A 86 3.98 2.34 1.61
C ALA A 86 5.20 2.07 2.51
N HIS A 87 5.22 2.67 3.69
CA HIS A 87 6.31 2.56 4.66
C HIS A 87 5.89 1.67 5.83
N HIS A 88 6.79 0.82 6.30
CA HIS A 88 6.52 -0.04 7.45
C HIS A 88 6.22 0.77 8.71
N ILE A 89 5.29 0.28 9.53
CA ILE A 89 4.82 0.98 10.73
C ILE A 89 5.92 1.22 11.76
N SER A 90 6.95 0.38 11.86
CA SER A 90 8.03 0.57 12.83
C SER A 90 8.83 1.84 12.55
N LEU A 91 9.01 2.20 11.28
CA LEU A 91 9.65 3.47 10.89
C LEU A 91 8.80 4.66 11.35
N LEU A 92 7.47 4.59 11.20
CA LEU A 92 6.57 5.67 11.60
C LEU A 92 6.52 5.86 13.10
N VAL A 93 6.44 4.76 13.85
CA VAL A 93 6.51 4.79 15.32
C VAL A 93 7.82 5.43 15.78
N TRP A 94 8.95 5.07 15.16
CA TRP A 94 10.25 5.64 15.48
C TRP A 94 10.33 7.15 15.21
N ILE A 95 9.81 7.63 14.08
CA ILE A 95 9.74 9.07 13.76
C ILE A 95 8.90 9.82 14.80
N SER A 96 7.69 9.34 15.10
CA SER A 96 6.82 9.97 16.09
C SER A 96 7.43 10.02 17.49
N PHE A 97 8.30 9.07 17.86
CA PHE A 97 9.03 9.11 19.14
C PHE A 97 10.19 10.11 19.16
N ASN A 98 10.85 10.37 18.03
CA ASN A 98 12.01 11.27 17.96
C ASN A 98 11.65 12.74 17.66
N ASP A 99 10.43 13.00 17.18
CA ASP A 99 9.90 14.35 16.95
C ASP A 99 9.17 14.94 18.18
N MET A 100 9.23 14.26 19.34
CA MET A 100 8.67 14.72 20.63
C MET A 100 9.72 15.27 21.59
#